data_AF-A0A966M5R7-F1
#
_entry.id   AF-A0A966M5R7-F1
#
_cell.length_a   1.000
_cell.length_b   1.000
_cell.length_c   1.000
_cell.angle_alpha   90.00
_cell.angle_beta   90.00
_cell.angle_gamma   90.00
#
_symmetry.space_group_name_H-M   'P 1'
#
loop_
_entity.id
_entity.type
_entity.pdbx_description
1 polymer ?
#
loop_
_entity_poly.entity_id
_entity_poly.type
_entity_poly.pdbx_seq_one_letter_code
_entity_poly.pdbx_strand_id
1 'polypeptide(L)'
;MKKRIVILAAILTMVGLTPSSAHVGANLRGFSDVAGQSSTVYLRLGHGCTDGKNYFGTSSFEVVVPIEAGTPRPEFKAGWRAKVVPSAEKNDKGVALSNKITWTAKSPLQAIDHGTFAEFAFQVRWSAAITAVTKVAFPTTQVCKRGLQDFDTKKKAPNDFFLKWIITDGSTLAATADTEFGPAPTVTVKPAA
;
A
#
# COMPACT_ATOMS: atom_id res chain seq x y z
N MET A 1 4.60 -35.10 58.68
CA MET A 1 3.99 -34.64 57.41
C MET A 1 4.84 -33.50 56.84
N LYS A 2 5.65 -33.74 55.79
CA LYS A 2 6.49 -32.71 55.16
C LYS A 2 5.78 -32.19 53.90
N LYS A 3 5.27 -30.96 53.94
CA LYS A 3 4.67 -30.27 52.79
C LYS A 3 5.80 -29.82 51.85
N ARG A 4 5.83 -30.33 50.62
CA ARG A 4 6.73 -29.85 49.57
C ARG A 4 5.99 -28.74 48.80
N ILE A 5 6.52 -27.52 48.87
CA ILE A 5 6.06 -26.39 48.07
C ILE A 5 6.79 -26.49 46.72
N VAL A 6 6.04 -26.66 45.64
CA VAL A 6 6.55 -26.62 44.27
C VAL A 6 6.39 -25.18 43.78
N ILE A 7 7.50 -24.48 43.55
CA ILE A 7 7.52 -23.15 42.96
C ILE A 7 7.56 -23.33 41.44
N LEU A 8 6.47 -22.99 40.75
CA LEU A 8 6.40 -22.97 39.29
C LEU A 8 6.92 -21.60 38.82
N ALA A 9 8.13 -21.58 38.25
CA ALA A 9 8.67 -20.38 37.62
C ALA A 9 8.00 -20.18 36.25
N ALA A 10 7.15 -19.16 36.15
CA ALA A 10 6.58 -18.73 34.87
C ALA A 10 7.66 -18.02 34.05
N ILE A 11 8.16 -18.69 33.00
CA ILE A 11 9.03 -18.08 31.99
C ILE A 11 8.16 -17.12 31.19
N LEU A 12 8.29 -15.82 31.48
CA LEU A 12 7.70 -14.74 30.69
C LEU A 12 8.50 -14.64 29.39
N THR A 13 8.08 -15.36 28.35
CA THR A 13 8.60 -15.17 27.01
C THR A 13 8.28 -13.74 26.58
N MET A 14 9.29 -12.88 26.50
CA MET A 14 9.20 -11.60 25.81
C MET A 14 8.86 -11.90 24.35
N VAL A 15 7.57 -11.86 24.02
CA VAL A 15 7.12 -11.74 22.65
C VAL A 15 7.60 -10.38 22.19
N GLY A 16 8.69 -10.36 21.41
CA GLY A 16 9.17 -9.14 20.80
C GLY A 16 8.00 -8.47 20.08
N LEU A 17 7.70 -7.23 20.46
CA LEU A 17 6.73 -6.39 19.76
C LEU A 17 7.29 -6.17 18.35
N THR A 18 6.98 -7.07 17.42
CA THR A 18 7.20 -6.79 16.01
C THR A 18 6.29 -5.61 15.69
N PRO A 19 6.82 -4.47 15.21
CA PRO A 19 5.97 -3.37 14.79
C PRO A 19 4.97 -3.94 13.78
N SER A 20 3.68 -3.66 14.02
CA SER A 20 2.61 -3.96 13.08
C SER A 20 2.94 -3.22 11.78
N SER A 21 3.56 -3.91 10.82
CA SER A 21 3.80 -3.33 9.51
C SER A 21 2.46 -3.22 8.78
N ALA A 22 1.91 -2.02 8.62
CA ALA A 22 0.69 -1.84 7.80
C ALA A 22 1.02 -1.97 6.32
N HIS A 23 1.12 -3.21 5.89
CA HIS A 23 1.17 -3.56 4.49
C HIS A 23 -0.11 -3.06 3.80
N VAL A 24 0.05 -2.52 2.58
CA VAL A 24 -1.10 -2.31 1.69
C VAL A 24 -1.56 -3.68 1.20
N GLY A 25 -2.84 -3.99 1.35
CA GLY A 25 -3.46 -5.18 0.78
C GLY A 25 -4.08 -4.90 -0.58
N ALA A 26 -4.05 -5.87 -1.50
CA ALA A 26 -4.80 -5.84 -2.75
C ALA A 26 -5.89 -6.91 -2.77
N ASN A 27 -7.07 -6.58 -3.29
CA ASN A 27 -8.11 -7.56 -3.61
C ASN A 27 -8.97 -7.09 -4.79
N LEU A 28 -9.70 -8.04 -5.38
CA LEU A 28 -10.60 -7.82 -6.51
C LEU A 28 -12.08 -7.85 -6.13
N ARG A 29 -12.45 -8.20 -4.90
CA ARG A 29 -13.86 -8.28 -4.44
C ARG A 29 -14.83 -8.99 -5.40
N GLY A 30 -14.37 -10.04 -6.08
CA GLY A 30 -15.17 -10.78 -7.06
C GLY A 30 -15.21 -10.19 -8.47
N PHE A 31 -14.55 -9.06 -8.74
CA PHE A 31 -14.26 -8.61 -10.10
C PHE A 31 -13.31 -9.58 -10.80
N SER A 32 -13.42 -9.63 -12.13
CA SER A 32 -12.72 -10.62 -12.95
C SER A 32 -11.21 -10.59 -12.74
N ASP A 33 -10.64 -11.78 -12.58
CA ASP A 33 -9.20 -12.03 -12.58
C ASP A 33 -8.74 -12.65 -13.90
N VAL A 34 -9.48 -12.48 -15.00
CA VAL A 34 -9.22 -13.14 -16.29
C VAL A 34 -8.63 -12.17 -17.31
N ALA A 35 -7.58 -12.60 -18.00
CA ALA A 35 -6.94 -11.88 -19.10
C ALA A 35 -7.96 -11.39 -20.14
N GLY A 36 -7.79 -10.17 -20.64
CA GLY A 36 -8.71 -9.55 -21.59
C GLY A 36 -10.02 -9.03 -20.99
N GLN A 37 -10.30 -9.23 -19.70
CA GLN A 37 -11.49 -8.70 -19.05
C GLN A 37 -11.21 -7.43 -18.24
N SER A 38 -12.27 -6.63 -18.05
CA SER A 38 -12.22 -5.47 -17.17
C SER A 38 -12.36 -5.89 -15.71
N SER A 39 -11.68 -5.19 -14.80
CA SER A 39 -11.70 -5.48 -13.37
C SER A 39 -11.58 -4.22 -12.54
N THR A 40 -11.73 -4.36 -11.21
CA THR A 40 -11.46 -3.30 -10.24
C THR A 40 -10.49 -3.83 -9.20
N VAL A 41 -9.37 -3.13 -9.03
CA VAL A 41 -8.39 -3.41 -7.98
C VAL A 41 -8.67 -2.48 -6.80
N TYR A 42 -8.78 -3.04 -5.60
CA TYR A 42 -8.90 -2.30 -4.35
C TYR A 42 -7.60 -2.41 -3.57
N LEU A 43 -7.01 -1.28 -3.22
CA LEU A 43 -5.84 -1.18 -2.37
C LEU A 43 -6.23 -0.63 -1.01
N ARG A 44 -6.01 -1.42 0.05
CA ARG A 44 -6.34 -1.05 1.43
C ARG A 44 -5.10 -0.62 2.19
N LEU A 45 -5.10 0.63 2.62
CA LEU A 45 -4.10 1.25 3.47
C LEU A 45 -4.42 0.99 4.94
N GLY A 46 -3.45 0.45 5.70
CA GLY A 46 -3.66 0.01 7.08
C GLY A 46 -3.44 1.07 8.17
N HIS A 47 -2.49 2.00 8.00
CA HIS A 47 -2.26 3.13 8.92
C HIS A 47 -1.51 4.29 8.25
N GLY A 48 -1.50 5.47 8.88
CA GLY A 48 -0.62 6.60 8.54
C GLY A 48 0.85 6.37 8.92
N CYS A 49 1.75 7.32 8.63
CA CYS A 49 3.18 7.15 8.89
C CYS A 49 3.52 7.34 10.37
N THR A 50 4.65 6.77 10.82
CA THR A 50 5.06 6.79 12.23
C THR A 50 6.44 7.42 12.41
N ASP A 51 6.62 8.17 13.51
CA ASP A 51 7.90 8.71 13.99
C ASP A 51 7.98 8.49 15.51
N GLY A 52 8.50 7.33 15.89
CA GLY A 52 8.53 6.87 17.27
C GLY A 52 7.12 6.72 17.85
N LYS A 53 6.71 7.66 18.70
CA LYS A 53 5.38 7.69 19.33
C LYS A 53 4.37 8.57 18.59
N ASN A 54 4.79 9.25 17.53
CA ASN A 54 3.93 10.16 16.79
C ASN A 54 3.45 9.52 15.49
N TYR A 55 2.22 9.83 15.11
CA TYR A 55 1.56 9.28 13.95
C TYR A 55 0.99 10.40 13.08
N PHE A 56 1.31 10.37 11.79
CA PHE A 56 0.93 11.42 10.85
C PHE A 56 0.04 10.84 9.75
N GLY A 57 -1.00 11.59 9.39
CA GLY A 57 -1.96 11.12 8.40
C GLY A 57 -1.37 10.99 7.00
N THR A 58 -1.83 10.01 6.23
CA THR A 58 -1.45 9.87 4.82
C THR A 58 -2.09 10.99 4.00
N SER A 59 -1.27 11.79 3.33
CA SER A 59 -1.72 12.93 2.51
C SER A 59 -1.60 12.70 1.00
N SER A 60 -0.80 11.72 0.60
CA SER A 60 -0.70 11.25 -0.78
C SER A 60 -0.59 9.74 -0.80
N PHE A 61 -1.21 9.12 -1.79
CA PHE A 61 -1.06 7.70 -2.09
C PHE A 61 -0.76 7.52 -3.57
N GLU A 62 0.35 6.85 -3.85
CA GLU A 62 0.86 6.61 -5.19
C GLU A 62 0.86 5.12 -5.51
N VAL A 63 0.47 4.78 -6.73
CA VAL A 63 0.40 3.40 -7.22
C VAL A 63 0.97 3.35 -8.62
N VAL A 64 1.91 2.43 -8.84
CA VAL A 64 2.39 2.07 -10.18
C VAL A 64 1.53 0.92 -10.69
N VAL A 65 0.81 1.19 -11.78
CA VAL A 65 -0.03 0.22 -12.49
C VAL A 65 0.75 -0.28 -13.70
N PRO A 66 1.15 -1.57 -13.73
CA PRO A 66 2.00 -2.08 -14.79
C PRO A 66 1.18 -2.34 -16.06
N ILE A 67 1.86 -2.49 -17.20
CA ILE A 67 1.23 -2.63 -18.52
C ILE A 67 0.25 -3.82 -18.61
N GLU A 68 0.45 -4.87 -17.81
CA GLU A 68 -0.43 -6.03 -17.68
C GLU A 68 -1.84 -5.66 -17.22
N ALA A 69 -1.99 -4.54 -16.52
CA ALA A 69 -3.28 -4.00 -16.06
C ALA A 69 -3.82 -2.87 -16.97
N GLY A 70 -3.09 -2.52 -18.04
CA GLY A 70 -3.49 -1.48 -18.99
C GLY A 70 -3.53 -0.07 -18.38
N THR A 71 -4.35 0.80 -18.97
CA THR A 71 -4.53 2.19 -18.50
C THR A 71 -5.55 2.22 -17.36
N PRO A 72 -5.18 2.66 -16.14
CA PRO A 72 -6.09 2.66 -15.02
C PRO A 72 -7.08 3.81 -15.07
N ARG A 73 -8.27 3.58 -14.51
CA ARG A 73 -9.26 4.61 -14.21
C ARG A 73 -9.51 4.66 -12.69
N PRO A 74 -8.90 5.61 -11.96
CA PRO A 74 -9.08 5.70 -10.52
C PRO A 74 -10.52 6.03 -10.14
N GLU A 75 -10.95 5.52 -9.00
CA GLU A 75 -12.25 5.87 -8.42
C GLU A 75 -12.32 7.35 -8.07
N PHE A 76 -13.53 7.88 -8.07
CA PHE A 76 -13.79 9.15 -7.40
C PHE A 76 -13.71 8.94 -5.88
N LYS A 77 -12.86 9.72 -5.22
CA LYS A 77 -12.73 9.71 -3.77
C LYS A 77 -12.93 11.11 -3.22
N ALA A 78 -13.99 11.30 -2.45
CA ALA A 78 -14.31 12.59 -1.85
C ALA A 78 -13.14 13.08 -0.98
N GLY A 79 -12.82 14.37 -1.08
CA GLY A 79 -11.66 14.97 -0.40
C GLY A 79 -10.29 14.66 -1.01
N TRP A 80 -10.23 13.89 -2.10
CA TRP A 80 -8.98 13.56 -2.77
C TRP A 80 -9.04 13.96 -4.25
N ARG A 81 -7.88 14.27 -4.83
CA ARG A 81 -7.70 14.47 -6.27
C ARG A 81 -6.85 13.33 -6.81
N ALA A 82 -7.35 12.63 -7.82
CA ALA A 82 -6.58 11.63 -8.55
C ALA A 82 -5.93 12.24 -9.80
N LYS A 83 -4.71 11.82 -10.11
CA LYS A 83 -4.00 12.11 -11.37
C LYS A 83 -3.38 10.81 -11.89
N VAL A 84 -3.49 10.57 -13.19
CA VAL A 84 -2.81 9.45 -13.87
C VAL A 84 -1.74 10.02 -14.78
N VAL A 85 -0.53 9.48 -14.70
CA VAL A 85 0.61 9.87 -15.55
C VAL A 85 1.24 8.60 -16.14
N PRO A 86 1.28 8.44 -17.47
CA PRO A 86 1.98 7.32 -18.10
C PRO A 86 3.50 7.44 -17.91
N SER A 87 4.20 6.30 -17.83
CA SER A 87 5.67 6.29 -17.82
C SER A 87 6.24 6.83 -19.14
N ALA A 88 7.43 7.43 -19.06
CA ALA A 88 8.17 7.82 -20.25
C ALA A 88 8.67 6.60 -21.05
N GLU A 89 9.00 5.52 -20.35
CA GLU A 89 9.36 4.23 -20.93
C GLU A 89 8.15 3.59 -21.63
N LYS A 90 8.39 3.09 -22.84
CA LYS A 90 7.39 2.51 -23.72
C LYS A 90 7.89 1.18 -24.28
N ASN A 91 6.96 0.28 -24.59
CA ASN A 91 7.29 -0.91 -25.37
C ASN A 91 7.48 -0.58 -26.86
N ASP A 92 7.82 -1.58 -27.66
CA ASP A 92 8.04 -1.47 -29.11
C ASP A 92 6.81 -0.98 -29.89
N LYS A 93 5.63 -1.03 -29.28
CA LYS A 93 4.35 -0.54 -29.83
C LYS A 93 4.03 0.90 -29.41
N GLY A 94 4.95 1.58 -28.70
CA GLY A 94 4.78 2.94 -28.22
C GLY A 94 3.83 3.09 -27.02
N VAL A 95 3.42 1.98 -26.39
CA VAL A 95 2.57 1.98 -25.20
C VAL A 95 3.43 2.09 -23.95
N ALA A 96 3.06 2.95 -23.01
CA ALA A 96 3.77 3.12 -21.75
C ALA A 96 3.86 1.80 -20.96
N LEU A 97 5.04 1.50 -20.40
CA LEU A 97 5.26 0.28 -19.60
C LEU A 97 4.52 0.29 -18.27
N SER A 98 4.15 1.46 -17.76
CA SER A 98 3.30 1.60 -16.58
C SER A 98 2.55 2.94 -16.57
N ASN A 99 1.59 3.06 -15.68
CA ASN A 99 0.91 4.29 -15.34
C ASN A 99 1.02 4.55 -13.84
N LYS A 100 1.38 5.76 -13.44
CA LYS A 100 1.34 6.16 -12.04
C LYS A 100 0.02 6.85 -11.72
N ILE A 101 -0.73 6.30 -10.78
CA ILE A 101 -1.85 6.99 -10.16
C ILE A 101 -1.34 7.69 -8.90
N THR A 102 -1.72 8.95 -8.72
CA THR A 102 -1.48 9.69 -7.48
C THR A 102 -2.82 10.23 -6.98
N TRP A 103 -3.24 9.79 -5.80
CA TRP A 103 -4.30 10.45 -5.04
C TRP A 103 -3.66 11.40 -4.03
N THR A 104 -4.10 12.66 -4.01
CA THR A 104 -3.63 13.66 -3.05
C THR A 104 -4.82 14.25 -2.31
N ALA A 105 -4.75 14.30 -0.97
CA ALA A 105 -5.75 14.97 -0.14
C ALA A 105 -5.82 16.45 -0.52
N LYS A 106 -7.04 17.01 -0.64
CA LYS A 106 -7.20 18.42 -1.04
C LYS A 106 -6.87 19.38 0.12
N SER A 107 -6.87 18.90 1.36
CA SER A 107 -6.44 19.64 2.54
C SER A 107 -5.85 18.69 3.60
N PRO A 108 -5.10 19.21 4.60
CA PRO A 108 -4.62 18.40 5.72
C PRO A 108 -5.72 17.65 6.48
N LEU A 109 -6.92 18.22 6.59
CA LEU A 109 -8.08 17.61 7.26
C LEU A 109 -8.66 16.40 6.51
N GLN A 110 -8.22 16.16 5.28
CA GLN A 110 -8.65 15.03 4.45
C GLN A 110 -7.55 13.97 4.33
N ALA A 111 -6.43 14.15 5.03
CA ALA A 111 -5.45 13.09 5.20
C ALA A 111 -6.10 11.88 5.91
N ILE A 112 -5.60 10.69 5.63
CA ILE A 112 -6.09 9.48 6.32
C ILE A 112 -5.41 9.44 7.68
N ASP A 113 -6.17 9.68 8.74
CA ASP A 113 -5.68 9.71 10.10
C ASP A 113 -5.14 8.35 10.55
N HIS A 114 -4.23 8.40 11.50
CA HIS A 114 -3.77 7.20 12.20
C HIS A 114 -4.95 6.48 12.91
N GLY A 115 -4.86 5.15 13.01
CA GLY A 115 -5.92 4.31 13.58
C GLY A 115 -7.12 4.07 12.66
N THR A 116 -7.16 4.71 11.49
CA THR A 116 -8.16 4.45 10.44
C THR A 116 -7.56 3.72 9.25
N PHE A 117 -8.40 3.05 8.47
CA PHE A 117 -8.01 2.50 7.18
C PHE A 117 -8.70 3.27 6.06
N ALA A 118 -8.06 3.31 4.90
CA ALA A 118 -8.67 3.85 3.69
C ALA A 118 -8.45 2.89 2.53
N GLU A 119 -9.39 2.90 1.60
CA GLU A 119 -9.28 2.15 0.37
C GLU A 119 -9.18 3.10 -0.81
N PHE A 120 -8.38 2.69 -1.79
CA PHE A 120 -8.21 3.35 -3.07
C PHE A 120 -8.43 2.32 -4.16
N ALA A 121 -9.46 2.53 -4.96
CA ALA A 121 -9.81 1.63 -6.06
C ALA A 121 -9.49 2.25 -7.42
N PHE A 122 -9.21 1.38 -8.39
CA PHE A 122 -9.10 1.77 -9.78
C PHE A 122 -9.54 0.63 -10.69
N GLN A 123 -10.21 1.00 -11.77
CA GLN A 123 -10.59 0.06 -12.83
C GLN A 123 -9.44 -0.15 -13.80
N VAL A 124 -9.35 -1.37 -14.31
CA VAL A 124 -8.31 -1.84 -15.23
C VAL A 124 -8.93 -2.74 -16.29
N ARG A 125 -8.16 -3.03 -17.35
CA ARG A 125 -8.45 -4.14 -18.27
C ARG A 125 -7.19 -4.99 -18.38
N TRP A 126 -7.30 -6.24 -17.96
CA TRP A 126 -6.17 -7.15 -17.99
C TRP A 126 -5.71 -7.37 -19.43
N SER A 127 -4.39 -7.35 -19.64
CA SER A 127 -3.80 -7.59 -20.95
C SER A 127 -4.19 -8.97 -21.46
N ALA A 128 -4.66 -9.04 -22.70
CA ALA A 128 -4.94 -10.31 -23.38
C ALA A 128 -3.65 -11.11 -23.68
N ALA A 129 -2.47 -10.49 -23.52
CA ALA A 129 -1.19 -11.16 -23.68
C ALA A 129 -0.80 -12.05 -22.47
N ILE A 130 -1.58 -12.02 -21.38
CA ILE A 130 -1.38 -12.92 -20.24
C ILE A 130 -1.86 -14.32 -20.64
N THR A 131 -0.91 -15.20 -20.94
CA THR A 131 -1.16 -16.59 -21.38
C THR A 131 -0.88 -17.64 -20.30
N ALA A 132 -0.38 -17.23 -19.14
CA ALA A 132 -0.17 -18.06 -17.96
C ALA A 132 -0.71 -17.35 -16.72
N VAL A 133 -0.83 -18.07 -15.60
CA VAL A 133 -1.20 -17.47 -14.32
C VAL A 133 -0.11 -16.49 -13.91
N THR A 134 -0.46 -15.20 -13.83
CA THR A 134 0.48 -14.11 -13.62
C THR A 134 0.15 -13.38 -12.33
N LYS A 135 1.16 -13.22 -11.46
CA LYS A 135 1.06 -12.35 -10.28
C LYS A 135 1.39 -10.92 -10.69
N VAL A 136 0.37 -10.06 -10.72
CA VAL A 136 0.52 -8.64 -11.07
C VAL A 136 0.74 -7.85 -9.78
N ALA A 137 1.90 -7.21 -9.67
CA ALA A 137 2.25 -6.38 -8.53
C ALA A 137 1.94 -4.90 -8.79
N PHE A 138 1.53 -4.21 -7.73
CA PHE A 138 1.23 -2.78 -7.75
C PHE A 138 2.14 -2.08 -6.74
N PRO A 139 3.37 -1.68 -7.11
CA PRO A 139 4.22 -0.90 -6.23
C PRO A 139 3.48 0.34 -5.73
N THR A 140 3.46 0.55 -4.42
CA THR A 140 2.76 1.69 -3.81
C THR A 140 3.66 2.50 -2.89
N THR A 141 3.34 3.79 -2.76
CA THR A 141 3.98 4.69 -1.80
C THR A 141 2.92 5.50 -1.08
N GLN A 142 2.92 5.44 0.25
CA GLN A 142 2.17 6.36 1.10
C GLN A 142 3.07 7.51 1.51
N VAL A 143 2.55 8.73 1.50
CA VAL A 143 3.31 9.92 1.88
C VAL A 143 2.58 10.70 2.97
N CYS A 144 3.25 10.89 4.09
CA CYS A 144 2.81 11.78 5.17
C CYS A 144 3.69 13.01 5.15
N LYS A 145 3.12 14.14 4.72
CA LYS A 145 3.87 15.37 4.51
C LYS A 145 4.25 16.04 5.84
N ARG A 146 5.40 16.70 5.81
CA ARG A 146 5.86 17.63 6.84
C ARG A 146 4.77 18.63 7.19
N GLY A 147 4.65 18.93 8.49
CA GLY A 147 3.68 19.89 9.01
C GLY A 147 2.30 19.31 9.30
N LEU A 148 1.99 18.07 8.87
CA LEU A 148 0.80 17.37 9.33
C LEU A 148 0.88 17.15 10.83
N GLN A 149 -0.26 17.32 11.50
CA GLN A 149 -0.34 17.25 12.94
C GLN A 149 -0.78 15.85 13.35
N ASP A 150 -0.06 15.28 14.31
CA ASP A 150 -0.49 14.10 15.05
C ASP A 150 -1.77 14.39 15.82
N PHE A 151 -2.77 13.52 15.71
CA PHE A 151 -4.06 13.74 16.33
C PHE A 151 -4.01 13.72 17.86
N ASP A 152 -3.18 12.86 18.46
CA ASP A 152 -3.10 12.65 19.90
C ASP A 152 -2.11 13.63 20.55
N THR A 153 -0.89 13.73 20.01
CA THR A 153 0.20 14.53 20.60
C THR A 153 0.20 15.99 20.13
N LYS A 154 -0.55 16.30 19.07
CA LYS A 154 -0.55 17.61 18.41
C LYS A 154 0.82 18.04 17.86
N LYS A 155 1.81 17.16 17.85
CA LYS A 155 3.13 17.40 17.25
C LYS A 155 2.99 17.46 15.73
N LYS A 156 3.75 18.35 15.09
CA LYS A 156 3.83 18.41 13.62
C LYS A 156 4.93 17.50 13.10
N ALA A 157 4.67 16.82 12.00
CA ALA A 157 5.65 16.02 11.27
C ALA A 157 6.87 16.89 10.93
N PRO A 158 8.09 16.54 11.39
CA PRO A 158 9.29 17.35 11.15
C PRO A 158 9.80 17.24 9.70
N ASN A 159 9.52 16.12 9.04
CA ASN A 159 9.88 15.82 7.66
C ASN A 159 8.72 15.10 6.95
N ASP A 160 8.90 14.84 5.66
CA ASP A 160 8.03 13.90 4.96
C ASP A 160 8.42 12.47 5.37
N PHE A 161 7.43 11.62 5.56
CA PHE A 161 7.60 10.18 5.84
C PHE A 161 6.99 9.35 4.71
N PHE A 162 7.58 8.20 4.46
CA PHE A 162 7.25 7.35 3.32
C PHE A 162 7.07 5.89 3.75
N LEU A 163 5.98 5.25 3.29
CA LEU A 163 5.81 3.80 3.39
C LEU A 163 5.79 3.26 1.96
N LYS A 164 6.85 2.55 1.57
CA LYS A 164 7.11 2.09 0.20
C LYS A 164 6.93 0.58 0.09
N TRP A 165 5.76 0.18 -0.39
CA TRP A 165 5.47 -1.22 -0.71
C TRP A 165 5.81 -1.48 -2.18
N ILE A 166 7.11 -1.57 -2.46
CA ILE A 166 7.66 -1.57 -3.83
C ILE A 166 8.43 -2.84 -4.17
N ILE A 167 8.66 -3.74 -3.21
CA ILE A 167 9.48 -4.92 -3.42
C ILE A 167 8.63 -6.00 -4.08
N THR A 168 8.98 -6.40 -5.30
CA THR A 168 8.19 -7.34 -6.11
C THR A 168 8.75 -8.76 -6.14
N ASP A 169 10.01 -8.94 -5.77
CA ASP A 169 10.72 -10.23 -5.77
C ASP A 169 10.55 -11.03 -4.46
N GLY A 170 9.83 -10.47 -3.48
CA GLY A 170 9.60 -11.09 -2.17
C GLY A 170 10.72 -10.88 -1.16
N SER A 171 11.76 -10.09 -1.49
CA SER A 171 12.78 -9.68 -0.53
C SER A 171 12.26 -8.61 0.44
N THR A 172 13.12 -8.17 1.37
CA THR A 172 12.83 -7.10 2.32
C THR A 172 13.98 -6.11 2.35
N LEU A 173 13.67 -4.84 2.58
CA LEU A 173 14.66 -3.79 2.81
C LEU A 173 14.49 -3.25 4.23
N ALA A 174 15.61 -2.97 4.88
CA ALA A 174 15.59 -2.32 6.19
C ALA A 174 15.02 -0.90 6.07
N ALA A 175 14.24 -0.48 7.07
CA ALA A 175 13.74 0.89 7.15
C ALA A 175 14.88 1.91 7.34
N THR A 176 14.68 3.12 6.81
CA THR A 176 15.49 4.31 7.13
C THR A 176 14.77 5.15 8.18
N ALA A 177 15.35 6.30 8.53
CA ALA A 177 14.73 7.23 9.49
C ALA A 177 13.36 7.77 9.03
N ASP A 178 13.12 7.85 7.72
CA ASP A 178 11.94 8.47 7.11
C ASP A 178 11.15 7.51 6.20
N THR A 179 11.70 6.33 5.91
CA THR A 179 11.12 5.41 4.94
C THR A 179 11.01 3.99 5.49
N GLU A 180 9.80 3.45 5.50
CA GLU A 180 9.56 2.02 5.67
C GLU A 180 9.43 1.34 4.30
N PHE A 181 9.88 0.09 4.20
CA PHE A 181 9.81 -0.70 2.97
C PHE A 181 9.09 -2.02 3.18
N GLY A 182 8.53 -2.55 2.11
CA GLY A 182 8.09 -3.94 2.08
C GLY A 182 7.50 -4.38 0.74
N PRO A 183 6.81 -5.53 0.73
CA PRO A 183 6.36 -6.17 -0.49
C PRO A 183 5.22 -5.40 -1.14
N ALA A 184 5.28 -5.26 -2.46
CA ALA A 184 4.20 -4.66 -3.22
C ALA A 184 2.91 -5.49 -3.15
N PRO A 185 1.73 -4.86 -2.98
CA PRO A 185 0.46 -5.56 -3.06
C PRO A 185 0.28 -6.19 -4.44
N THR A 186 -0.27 -7.40 -4.48
CA THR A 186 -0.41 -8.16 -5.72
C THR A 186 -1.78 -8.77 -5.89
N VAL A 187 -2.22 -8.93 -7.13
CA VAL A 187 -3.35 -9.80 -7.49
C VAL A 187 -2.87 -10.89 -8.45
N THR A 188 -3.57 -12.02 -8.47
CA THR A 188 -3.30 -13.10 -9.43
C THR A 188 -4.28 -12.98 -10.58
N VAL A 189 -3.78 -13.02 -11.81
CA VAL A 189 -4.58 -12.97 -13.05
C VAL A 189 -4.39 -14.28 -13.81
N LYS A 190 -5.49 -14.87 -14.26
CA LYS A 190 -5.54 -16.11 -15.03
C LYS A 190 -5.59 -15.81 -16.53
N PRO A 191 -5.07 -16.70 -17.39
CA PRO A 191 -5.28 -16.58 -18.82
C PRO A 191 -6.78 -16.69 -19.17
N ALA A 192 -7.14 -16.21 -20.36
CA ALA A 192 -8.46 -16.50 -20.92
C ALA A 192 -8.59 -18.02 -21.17
N ALA A 193 -9.80 -18.55 -20.98
CA ALA A 193 -10.13 -19.95 -21.25
C ALA A 193 -10.10 -20.26 -22.76
#